data_AF-A0A8T4J0H2-F1
#
_entry.id   AF-A0A8T4J0H2-F1
#
_cell.length_a   1.000
_cell.length_b   1.000
_cell.length_c   1.000
_cell.angle_alpha   90.00
_cell.angle_beta   90.00
_cell.angle_gamma   90.00
#
_symmetry.space_group_name_H-M   'P 1'
#
loop_
_entity.id
_entity.type
_entity.pdbx_description
1 polymer ?
#
loop_
_entity_poly.entity_id
_entity_poly.type
_entity_poly.pdbx_seq_one_letter_code
_entity_poly.pdbx_strand_id
1 'polypeptide(L)'
;LMEKAGTGGALFRNLYRDFLAECTLLLDSSHLRTGHGLYAEAATLWTETAALIDRAGISGDARYLEQAGNILDDLSRLEREAMQALSHLNTRSNRPGPTRRT
;
A
#
# COMPACT_ATOMS: atom_id res chain seq x y z
N LEU A 1 7.54 -17.08 -7.96
CA LEU A 1 6.93 -15.80 -7.53
C LEU A 1 6.21 -15.96 -6.19
N MET A 2 5.28 -16.91 -6.04
CA MET A 2 4.56 -17.15 -4.77
C MET A 2 5.45 -17.67 -3.63
N GLU A 3 6.43 -18.53 -3.91
CA GLU A 3 7.32 -19.10 -2.87
C GLU A 3 8.24 -18.07 -2.17
N LYS A 4 8.41 -16.87 -2.73
CA LYS A 4 9.30 -15.82 -2.19
C LYS A 4 8.59 -14.54 -1.79
N ALA A 5 7.28 -14.44 -2.00
CA ALA A 5 6.54 -13.19 -1.84
C ALA A 5 6.07 -12.91 -0.41
N GLY A 6 6.40 -13.78 0.55
CA GLY A 6 6.02 -13.64 1.96
C GLY A 6 4.58 -14.08 2.23
N THR A 7 3.99 -13.57 3.31
CA THR A 7 2.59 -13.85 3.66
C THR A 7 1.66 -13.36 2.55
N GLY A 8 0.49 -14.00 2.40
CA GLY A 8 -0.50 -13.61 1.38
C GLY A 8 -0.86 -12.12 1.43
N GLY A 9 -0.81 -11.52 2.62
CA GLY A 9 -0.97 -10.09 2.81
C GLY A 9 0.14 -9.23 2.19
N ALA A 10 1.41 -9.61 2.30
CA ALA A 10 2.51 -8.87 1.68
C ALA A 10 2.50 -9.04 0.15
N LEU A 11 2.22 -10.24 -0.35
CA LEU A 11 2.13 -10.51 -1.79
C LEU A 11 1.07 -9.64 -2.49
N PHE A 12 -0.15 -9.59 -1.94
CA PHE A 12 -1.23 -8.80 -2.55
C PHE A 12 -0.87 -7.31 -2.61
N ARG A 13 -0.24 -6.78 -1.57
CA ARG A 13 0.16 -5.37 -1.49
C ARG A 13 1.32 -5.05 -2.40
N ASN A 14 2.27 -5.97 -2.56
CA ASN A 14 3.32 -5.86 -3.56
C ASN A 14 2.73 -5.77 -4.97
N LEU A 15 1.81 -6.67 -5.31
CA LEU A 15 1.12 -6.66 -6.60
C LEU A 15 0.37 -5.35 -6.83
N TYR A 16 -0.40 -4.89 -5.83
CA TYR A 16 -1.17 -3.66 -5.96
C TYR A 16 -0.29 -2.42 -6.04
N ARG A 17 0.80 -2.35 -5.26
CA ARG A 17 1.83 -1.31 -5.38
C ARG A 17 2.38 -1.25 -6.81
N ASP A 18 2.82 -2.39 -7.35
CA ASP A 18 3.44 -2.44 -8.68
C ASP A 18 2.45 -1.99 -9.76
N PHE A 19 1.18 -2.39 -9.65
CA PHE A 19 0.11 -1.88 -10.50
C PHE A 19 -0.06 -0.36 -10.38
N LEU A 20 -0.06 0.20 -9.16
CA LEU A 20 -0.16 1.65 -8.96
C LEU A 20 1.07 2.37 -9.55
N ALA A 21 2.27 1.78 -9.45
CA ALA A 21 3.49 2.32 -10.05
C ALA A 21 3.35 2.43 -11.58
N GLU A 22 2.87 1.38 -12.25
CA GLU A 22 2.60 1.40 -13.69
C GLU A 22 1.56 2.48 -14.05
N CYS A 23 0.52 2.64 -13.24
CA CYS A 23 -0.48 3.68 -13.45
C CYS A 23 0.13 5.10 -13.39
N THR A 24 1.16 5.34 -12.55
CA THR A 24 1.80 6.67 -12.45
C THR A 24 2.54 7.09 -13.73
N LEU A 25 2.87 6.12 -14.61
CA LEU A 25 3.46 6.40 -15.92
C LEU A 25 2.44 6.97 -16.92
N LEU A 26 1.16 6.68 -16.70
CA LEU A 26 0.06 7.07 -17.58
C LEU A 26 -0.74 8.27 -17.04
N LEU A 27 -0.81 8.41 -15.72
CA LEU A 27 -1.63 9.40 -15.03
C LEU A 27 -0.77 10.29 -14.14
N ASP A 28 -0.74 11.59 -14.45
CA ASP A 28 -0.13 12.58 -13.56
C ASP A 28 -1.12 12.98 -12.45
N SER A 29 -1.06 12.24 -11.34
CA SER A 29 -1.89 12.49 -10.16
C SER A 29 -1.06 12.38 -8.88
N SER A 30 -1.07 13.43 -8.07
CA SER A 30 -0.44 13.40 -6.74
C SER A 30 -1.10 12.35 -5.85
N HIS A 31 -2.42 12.18 -5.95
CA HIS A 31 -3.17 11.19 -5.19
C HIS A 31 -2.80 9.76 -5.56
N LEU A 32 -2.50 9.50 -6.84
CA LEU A 32 -1.99 8.21 -7.29
C LEU A 32 -0.60 7.92 -6.71
N ARG A 33 0.30 8.91 -6.75
CA ARG A 33 1.64 8.79 -6.16
C ARG A 33 1.58 8.57 -4.65
N THR A 34 0.68 9.25 -3.95
CA THR A 34 0.43 9.03 -2.52
C THR A 34 -0.05 7.60 -2.25
N GLY A 35 -1.07 7.13 -2.98
CA GLY A 35 -1.56 5.75 -2.83
C GLY A 35 -0.47 4.71 -3.10
N HIS A 36 0.33 4.90 -4.15
CA HIS A 36 1.47 4.02 -4.46
C HIS A 36 2.48 3.95 -3.30
N GLY A 37 2.89 5.10 -2.76
CA GLY A 37 3.83 5.16 -1.64
C GLY A 37 3.31 4.46 -0.39
N LEU A 38 2.05 4.71 -0.02
CA LEU A 38 1.43 4.11 1.17
C LEU A 38 1.29 2.58 1.05
N TYR A 39 0.96 2.06 -0.14
CA TYR A 39 0.93 0.61 -0.36
C TYR A 39 2.33 -0.03 -0.36
N ALA A 40 3.37 0.70 -0.77
CA ALA A 40 4.74 0.23 -0.64
C ALA A 40 5.18 0.10 0.83
N GLU A 41 4.81 1.07 1.66
CA GLU A 41 5.03 1.02 3.11
C GLU A 41 4.24 -0.12 3.75
N ALA A 42 2.94 -0.25 3.42
CA ALA A 42 2.10 -1.32 3.94
C ALA A 42 2.67 -2.71 3.59
N ALA A 43 3.19 -2.93 2.38
CA ALA A 43 3.79 -4.20 2.00
C ALA A 43 5.01 -4.56 2.88
N THR A 44 5.82 -3.57 3.25
CA THR A 44 6.96 -3.75 4.17
C THR A 44 6.47 -4.13 5.57
N LEU A 45 5.52 -3.38 6.13
CA LEU A 45 4.99 -3.62 7.48
C LEU A 45 4.28 -4.98 7.61
N TRP A 46 3.66 -5.48 6.55
CA TRP A 46 3.10 -6.85 6.53
C TRP A 46 4.17 -7.94 6.57
N THR A 47 5.33 -7.69 5.98
CA THR A 47 6.48 -8.60 6.07
C THR A 47 7.03 -8.61 7.50
N GLU A 48 7.13 -7.44 8.14
CA GLU A 48 7.57 -7.32 9.53
C GLU A 48 6.59 -7.98 10.50
N THR A 49 5.29 -7.73 10.33
CA THR A 49 4.22 -8.37 11.12
C THR A 49 4.34 -9.90 11.06
N ALA A 50 4.56 -10.46 9.87
CA ALA A 50 4.75 -11.88 9.69
C ALA A 50 5.99 -12.42 10.44
N ALA A 51 7.10 -11.69 10.38
CA ALA A 51 8.33 -12.06 11.07
C ALA A 51 8.16 -12.03 12.59
N LEU A 52 7.39 -11.07 13.13
CA LEU A 52 7.07 -11.01 14.56
C LEU A 52 6.19 -12.19 15.00
N ILE A 53 5.17 -12.53 14.21
CA ILE A 53 4.31 -13.70 14.48
C ILE A 53 5.12 -15.00 14.46
N ASP A 54 6.02 -15.17 13.49
CA ASP A 54 6.92 -16.33 13.42
C ASP A 54 7.83 -16.42 14.65
N ARG A 55 8.44 -15.30 15.07
CA ARG A 55 9.24 -15.23 16.31
C ARG A 55 8.42 -15.54 17.55
N ALA A 56 7.18 -15.09 17.64
CA ALA A 56 6.28 -15.43 18.73
C ALA A 56 6.03 -16.94 18.78
N GLY A 57 5.78 -17.57 17.64
CA GLY A 57 5.57 -19.02 17.53
C GLY A 57 6.80 -19.84 17.93
N ILE A 58 8.00 -19.39 17.55
CA ILE A 58 9.27 -20.06 17.87
C ILE A 58 9.65 -19.88 19.35
N SER A 59 9.50 -18.67 19.89
CA SER A 59 9.98 -18.33 21.24
C SER A 59 8.96 -18.53 22.36
N GLY A 60 7.67 -18.54 22.03
CA GLY A 60 6.57 -18.48 23.00
C GLY A 60 6.43 -17.12 23.70
N ASP A 61 7.17 -16.09 23.30
CA ASP A 61 7.15 -14.77 23.93
C ASP A 61 6.02 -13.89 23.36
N ALA A 62 5.03 -13.59 24.20
CA ALA A 62 3.86 -12.80 23.84
C ALA A 62 4.18 -11.36 23.41
N ARG A 63 5.34 -10.80 23.80
CA ARG A 63 5.74 -9.44 23.42
C ARG A 63 5.85 -9.24 21.91
N TYR A 64 6.21 -10.29 21.17
CA TYR A 64 6.24 -10.23 19.71
C TYR A 64 4.84 -10.11 19.10
N LEU A 65 3.81 -10.70 19.73
CA LEU A 65 2.42 -10.53 19.30
C LEU A 65 1.89 -9.14 19.65
N GLU A 66 2.27 -8.58 20.79
CA GLU A 66 1.94 -7.19 21.14
C GLU A 66 2.55 -6.21 20.13
N GLN A 67 3.82 -6.41 19.76
CA GLN A 67 4.48 -5.62 18.72
C GLN A 67 3.80 -5.77 17.36
N ALA A 68 3.45 -7.00 16.95
CA ALA A 68 2.71 -7.24 15.72
C ALA A 68 1.35 -6.54 15.73
N GLY A 69 0.66 -6.51 16.88
CA GLY A 69 -0.60 -5.79 17.08
C GLY A 69 -0.47 -4.29 16.85
N ASN A 70 0.60 -3.66 17.35
CA ASN A 70 0.85 -2.24 17.12
C ASN A 70 1.08 -1.94 15.63
N ILE A 71 1.86 -2.78 14.94
CA ILE A 71 2.07 -2.62 13.49
C ILE A 71 0.76 -2.80 12.72
N LEU A 72 -0.11 -3.72 13.14
CA LEU A 72 -1.42 -3.91 12.52
C LEU A 72 -2.34 -2.69 12.67
N ASP A 73 -2.26 -1.95 13.78
CA ASP A 73 -2.98 -0.69 13.93
C ASP A 73 -2.48 0.37 12.93
N ASP A 74 -1.15 0.50 12.80
CA ASP A 74 -0.52 1.40 11.83
C ASP A 74 -0.88 1.02 10.38
N LEU A 75 -0.86 -0.27 10.06
CA LEU A 75 -1.30 -0.80 8.78
C LEU A 75 -2.74 -0.42 8.46
N SER A 76 -3.65 -0.55 9.44
CA SER A 76 -5.07 -0.19 9.23
C SER A 76 -5.24 1.28 8.85
N ARG A 77 -4.43 2.16 9.45
CA ARG A 77 -4.41 3.59 9.17
C ARG A 77 -3.84 3.88 7.79
N LEU A 78 -2.68 3.32 7.45
CA LEU A 78 -2.02 3.48 6.15
C LEU A 78 -2.92 3.02 5.00
N GLU A 79 -3.54 1.85 5.13
CA GLU A 79 -4.42 1.32 4.07
C GLU A 79 -5.67 2.18 3.88
N ARG A 80 -6.24 2.69 4.98
CA ARG A 80 -7.36 3.64 4.91
C ARG A 80 -6.97 4.93 4.21
N GLU A 81 -5.82 5.52 4.57
CA GLU A 81 -5.33 6.75 3.96
C GLU A 81 -4.99 6.56 2.47
N ALA A 82 -4.42 5.42 2.11
CA ALA A 82 -4.14 5.07 0.71
C ALA A 82 -5.44 5.02 -0.10
N MET A 83 -6.46 4.32 0.40
CA MET A 83 -7.74 4.23 -0.27
C MET A 83 -8.47 5.57 -0.35
N GLN A 84 -8.35 6.41 0.68
CA GLN A 84 -8.89 7.78 0.64
C GLN A 84 -8.20 8.62 -0.44
N ALA A 85 -6.88 8.59 -0.54
CA ALA A 85 -6.15 9.26 -1.60
C ALA A 85 -6.60 8.76 -2.99
N LEU A 86 -6.64 7.45 -3.18
CA LEU A 86 -7.06 6.85 -4.46
C LEU A 86 -8.52 7.15 -4.82
N SER A 87 -9.41 7.34 -3.84
CA SER A 87 -10.81 7.70 -4.11
C SER A 87 -10.96 9.08 -4.79
N HIS A 88 -9.97 9.96 -4.61
CA HIS A 88 -9.96 11.29 -5.20
C HIS A 88 -9.42 11.33 -6.64
N LEU A 89 -9.10 10.18 -7.24
CA LEU A 89 -8.66 10.12 -8.65
C LEU A 89 -9.73 10.62 -9.63
N ASN A 90 -11.01 10.53 -9.26
CA ASN A 90 -12.11 10.98 -10.12
C ASN A 90 -12.48 12.46 -9.94
N THR A 91 -11.82 13.17 -9.01
CA THR A 91 -12.11 14.58 -8.71
C THR A 91 -11.37 15.51 -9.70
N ARG A 92 -11.84 15.50 -10.95
CA ARG A 92 -11.57 16.47 -12.06
C ARG A 92 -10.12 16.66 -12.53
N SER A 93 -9.77 15.98 -13.62
CA SER A 93 -8.96 16.57 -14.69
C SER A 93 -9.88 17.42 -15.60
N ASN A 94 -10.18 18.65 -15.20
CA ASN A 94 -10.79 19.64 -16.10
C ASN A 94 -9.67 20.30 -16.93
N ARG A 95 -9.24 19.65 -18.02
CA ARG A 95 -8.40 20.32 -19.02
C ARG A 95 -9.32 21.13 -19.95
N PRO A 96 -9.11 22.44 -20.14
CA PRO A 96 -9.81 23.17 -21.19
C PRO A 96 -9.40 22.58 -22.55
N GLY A 97 -10.39 22.23 -23.37
CA GLY A 97 -10.17 21.72 -24.74
C GLY A 97 -9.42 22.73 -25.62
N PRO A 98 -8.75 22.27 -26.69
CA PRO A 98 -7.92 23.14 -27.51
C PRO A 98 -8.76 24.26 -28.13
N THR A 99 -8.34 25.50 -27.90
CA THR A 99 -8.95 26.69 -28.50
C THR A 99 -8.83 26.58 -30.01
N ARG A 100 -9.96 26.35 -30.69
CA ARG A 100 -10.02 26.35 -32.15
C ARG A 100 -9.79 27.80 -32.60
N ARG A 101 -8.58 28.13 -33.04
CA ARG A 101 -8.32 29.39 -33.74
C ARG A 101 -8.98 29.28 -35.12
N THR A 102 -9.90 30.22 -35.38
CA THR A 102 -10.50 30.52 -36.68
C THR A 102 -9.44 30.99 -37.66
#